data_AF-A0A1E7EUG9-F1
#
_entry.id   AF-A0A1E7EUG9-F1
#
_cell.length_a   1.000
_cell.length_b   1.000
_cell.length_c   1.000
_cell.angle_alpha   90.00
_cell.angle_beta   90.00
_cell.angle_gamma   90.00
#
_symmetry.space_group_name_H-M   'P 1'
#
loop_
_entity.id
_entity.type
_entity.pdbx_description
1 polymer ?
#
loop_
_entity_poly.entity_id
_entity_poly.type
_entity_poly.pdbx_seq_one_letter_code
_entity_poly.pdbx_strand_id
1 'polypeptide(L)'
;MIDWADHLIDGDSSSIVGAAANSSSYYSFESSSSMFDSTYTYSNGKLSCMKEFFTLHTIFNYMVFVSGLICLVSRLLSASTIHKYNLNSLHSWSGRIYIISMLWSTATSLVINNEGLPIAVITTFGGVMGGLTFGWISILIYQQKLTFQATQIVQEKIIHKTTTTFMTMVVKKKKERMMKKKKNGDGFDVEDDDDSSIDDVDDKDDNGNNLSLNLNEMINGAKADIIYHKTFVQRFFSFKALHGILFFVSWMQITGRLIFSSHLFDNTFSCRSYPVYKPLPKDTLYVPDYVSDSYEHNNDQKLLFLMPIHDPEWERKPWSNGPIKWGLMMISQAQQQAQAQAQVLQQKVHVVKFVVLLVHVTSMIVVSVAIAVAV
;
A
#
# COMPACT_ATOMS: atom_id res chain seq x y z
N MET A 1 30.07 4.01 -54.19
CA MET A 1 31.15 3.09 -53.82
C MET A 1 30.46 1.77 -53.46
N ILE A 2 30.44 0.86 -54.45
CA ILE A 2 29.91 -0.52 -54.43
C ILE A 2 28.37 -0.58 -54.26
N ASP A 3 27.51 -0.68 -55.28
CA ASP A 3 27.53 -1.37 -56.59
C ASP A 3 27.58 -2.89 -56.48
N TRP A 4 26.41 -3.54 -56.44
CA TRP A 4 26.18 -4.92 -56.89
C TRP A 4 24.75 -5.01 -57.44
N ALA A 5 24.69 -4.86 -58.76
CA ALA A 5 23.56 -5.11 -59.62
C ALA A 5 23.50 -6.59 -60.05
N ASP A 6 22.31 -7.01 -60.47
CA ASP A 6 22.02 -7.80 -61.67
C ASP A 6 22.75 -9.14 -61.93
N HIS A 7 21.96 -10.22 -61.81
CA HIS A 7 21.79 -11.24 -62.84
C HIS A 7 20.44 -11.94 -62.59
N LEU A 8 19.40 -11.67 -63.38
CA LEU A 8 19.01 -12.40 -64.60
C LEU A 8 18.82 -13.90 -64.38
N ILE A 9 17.57 -14.37 -64.57
CA ILE A 9 17.20 -15.40 -65.56
C ILE A 9 15.69 -15.26 -65.82
N ASP A 10 15.37 -14.86 -67.05
CA ASP A 10 14.07 -15.02 -67.71
C ASP A 10 13.78 -16.51 -67.94
N GLY A 11 12.50 -16.90 -67.86
CA GLY A 11 12.09 -18.28 -68.15
C GLY A 11 10.57 -18.49 -68.19
N ASP A 12 10.03 -18.27 -69.39
CA ASP A 12 8.82 -18.86 -69.98
C ASP A 12 7.42 -18.65 -69.37
N SER A 13 6.68 -17.83 -70.12
CA SER A 13 5.24 -17.92 -70.33
C SER A 13 4.85 -19.16 -71.15
N SER A 14 4.27 -20.17 -70.51
CA SER A 14 3.40 -21.15 -71.18
C SER A 14 2.43 -21.82 -70.21
N SER A 15 1.13 -21.58 -70.46
CA SER A 15 0.01 -22.50 -70.26
C SER A 15 0.02 -23.43 -69.04
N ILE A 16 -0.74 -23.09 -68.00
CA ILE A 16 -1.39 -24.10 -67.14
C ILE A 16 -2.89 -23.85 -67.15
N VAL A 17 -3.51 -24.74 -67.91
CA VAL A 17 -4.92 -25.15 -67.94
C VAL A 17 -5.50 -25.24 -66.53
N GLY A 18 -6.75 -24.79 -66.39
CA GLY A 18 -7.50 -24.83 -65.15
C GLY A 18 -7.45 -26.19 -64.46
N ALA A 19 -6.99 -26.17 -63.20
CA ALA A 19 -7.38 -27.15 -62.21
C ALA A 19 -8.34 -26.43 -61.27
N ALA A 20 -9.61 -26.82 -61.34
CA ALA A 20 -10.58 -26.53 -60.29
C ALA A 20 -9.98 -27.03 -58.98
N ALA A 21 -9.49 -26.10 -58.16
CA ALA A 21 -9.10 -26.35 -56.79
C ALA A 21 -10.38 -26.62 -56.00
N ASN A 22 -10.88 -27.84 -56.13
CA ASN A 22 -11.81 -28.45 -55.20
C ASN A 22 -11.01 -28.82 -53.94
N SER A 23 -10.41 -27.81 -53.28
CA SER A 23 -9.83 -27.96 -51.96
C SER A 23 -10.87 -27.51 -50.95
N SER A 24 -11.88 -28.34 -50.76
CA SER A 24 -12.59 -28.47 -49.49
C SER A 24 -11.61 -29.03 -48.46
N SER A 25 -10.49 -28.33 -48.25
CA SER A 25 -9.68 -28.46 -47.05
C SER A 25 -10.49 -27.77 -45.97
N TYR A 26 -11.50 -28.49 -45.47
CA TYR A 26 -11.88 -28.35 -44.09
C TYR A 26 -10.58 -28.50 -43.31
N TYR A 27 -10.00 -27.37 -42.91
CA TYR A 27 -9.10 -27.34 -41.78
C TYR A 27 -9.93 -27.91 -40.62
N SER A 28 -9.85 -29.22 -40.42
CA SER A 28 -10.17 -29.85 -39.16
C SER A 28 -9.19 -29.23 -38.17
N PHE A 29 -9.61 -28.09 -37.60
CA PHE A 29 -8.90 -27.44 -36.51
C PHE A 29 -8.75 -28.51 -35.44
N GLU A 30 -7.55 -29.05 -35.32
CA GLU A 30 -7.22 -30.04 -34.31
C GLU A 30 -7.65 -29.46 -32.96
N SER A 31 -8.58 -30.15 -32.30
CA SER A 31 -9.15 -29.79 -30.99
C SER A 31 -8.09 -29.69 -29.86
N SER A 32 -6.82 -29.92 -30.17
CA SER A 32 -5.64 -29.76 -29.32
C SER A 32 -4.94 -28.41 -29.50
N SER A 33 -5.47 -27.51 -30.33
CA SER A 33 -4.94 -26.15 -30.43
C SER A 33 -5.15 -25.39 -29.13
N SER A 34 -4.04 -24.87 -28.56
CA SER A 34 -4.00 -24.02 -27.36
C SER A 34 -4.98 -22.83 -27.35
N MET A 35 -5.61 -22.52 -28.49
CA MET A 35 -6.73 -21.57 -28.59
C MET A 35 -7.98 -21.97 -27.78
N PHE A 36 -8.16 -23.25 -27.47
CA PHE A 36 -9.33 -23.75 -26.72
C PHE A 36 -8.99 -24.24 -25.30
N ASP A 37 -7.72 -24.19 -24.89
CA ASP A 37 -7.33 -24.56 -23.54
C ASP A 37 -7.70 -23.44 -22.56
N SER A 38 -8.68 -23.71 -21.70
CA SER A 38 -9.16 -22.76 -20.67
C SER A 38 -8.09 -22.29 -19.68
N THR A 39 -6.93 -22.95 -19.62
CA THR A 39 -5.82 -22.57 -18.72
C THR A 39 -4.98 -21.42 -19.25
N TYR A 40 -5.08 -21.10 -20.55
CA TYR A 40 -4.39 -19.99 -21.18
C TYR A 40 -5.36 -19.17 -22.03
N THR A 41 -5.06 -17.88 -22.23
CA THR A 41 -5.79 -17.11 -23.23
C THR A 41 -4.80 -16.43 -24.16
N TYR A 42 -4.99 -16.71 -25.44
CA TYR A 42 -4.21 -16.12 -26.51
C TYR A 42 -4.92 -14.86 -26.98
N SER A 43 -4.31 -13.70 -26.73
CA SER A 43 -4.67 -12.45 -27.40
C SER A 43 -3.43 -12.01 -28.17
N ASN A 44 -3.56 -11.88 -29.49
CA ASN A 44 -2.56 -11.22 -30.35
C ASN A 44 -1.13 -11.77 -30.29
N GLY A 45 -0.95 -13.10 -30.32
CA GLY A 45 0.42 -13.66 -30.30
C GLY A 45 1.07 -13.69 -28.92
N LYS A 46 0.35 -13.31 -27.85
CA LYS A 46 0.92 -13.10 -26.51
C LYS A 46 0.08 -13.80 -25.43
N LEU A 47 0.78 -14.44 -24.50
CA LEU A 47 0.21 -15.04 -23.28
C LEU A 47 -0.43 -13.93 -22.44
N SER A 48 -1.76 -13.81 -22.51
CA SER A 48 -2.50 -12.68 -21.92
C SER A 48 -3.14 -13.03 -20.57
N CYS A 49 -2.98 -14.25 -20.10
CA CYS A 49 -3.49 -14.68 -18.80
C CYS A 49 -2.85 -16.01 -18.42
N MET A 50 -1.76 -15.98 -17.64
CA MET A 50 -1.23 -17.18 -16.98
C MET A 50 -1.91 -17.29 -15.61
N LYS A 51 -2.61 -18.42 -15.37
CA LYS A 51 -3.33 -18.69 -14.13
C LYS A 51 -2.42 -18.55 -12.90
N GLU A 52 -1.16 -18.95 -13.04
CA GLU A 52 -0.13 -18.91 -11.99
C GLU A 52 0.17 -17.47 -11.59
N PHE A 53 0.37 -16.57 -12.56
CA PHE A 53 0.67 -15.17 -12.29
C PHE A 53 -0.53 -14.42 -11.74
N PHE A 54 -1.74 -14.75 -12.18
CA PHE A 54 -2.98 -14.21 -11.58
C PHE A 54 -3.12 -14.63 -10.11
N THR A 55 -2.81 -15.90 -9.82
CA THR A 55 -2.83 -16.42 -8.46
C THR A 55 -1.79 -15.72 -7.59
N LEU A 56 -0.55 -15.57 -8.08
CA LEU A 56 0.51 -14.84 -7.39
C LEU A 56 0.13 -13.37 -7.14
N HIS A 57 -0.40 -12.68 -8.15
CA HIS A 57 -0.89 -11.31 -8.03
C HIS A 57 -1.94 -11.19 -6.91
N THR A 58 -2.87 -12.14 -6.86
CA THR A 58 -3.90 -12.20 -5.82
C THR A 58 -3.30 -12.44 -4.43
N ILE A 59 -2.34 -13.36 -4.30
CA ILE A 59 -1.65 -13.63 -3.03
C ILE A 59 -0.92 -12.38 -2.54
N PHE A 60 -0.17 -11.70 -3.40
CA PHE A 60 0.53 -10.47 -3.03
C PHE A 60 -0.43 -9.35 -2.64
N ASN A 61 -1.54 -9.21 -3.37
CA ASN A 61 -2.60 -8.30 -2.99
C ASN A 61 -3.15 -8.61 -1.59
N TYR A 62 -3.42 -9.88 -1.28
CA TYR A 62 -3.86 -10.26 0.07
C TYR A 62 -2.80 -9.92 1.14
N MET A 63 -1.51 -10.12 0.85
CA MET A 63 -0.44 -9.71 1.75
C MET A 63 -0.38 -8.19 1.96
N VAL A 64 -0.58 -7.40 0.90
CA VAL A 64 -0.71 -5.93 0.99
C VAL A 64 -1.87 -5.54 1.90
N PHE A 65 -3.02 -6.21 1.79
CA PHE A 65 -4.17 -5.96 2.66
C PHE A 65 -3.84 -6.18 4.13
N VAL A 66 -3.37 -7.38 4.45
CA VAL A 66 -3.17 -7.82 5.83
C VAL A 66 -2.06 -7.01 6.47
N SER A 67 -0.94 -6.81 5.76
CA SER A 67 0.17 -5.98 6.25
C SER A 67 -0.25 -4.52 6.44
N GLY A 68 -1.04 -3.95 5.52
CA GLY A 68 -1.59 -2.60 5.64
C GLY A 68 -2.52 -2.45 6.85
N LEU A 69 -3.42 -3.42 7.07
CA LEU A 69 -4.32 -3.45 8.22
C LEU A 69 -3.54 -3.56 9.54
N ILE A 70 -2.54 -4.43 9.61
CA ILE A 70 -1.65 -4.55 10.77
C ILE A 70 -0.90 -3.23 11.01
N CYS A 71 -0.40 -2.57 9.96
CA CYS A 71 0.27 -1.27 10.07
C CYS A 71 -0.68 -0.20 10.63
N LEU A 72 -1.95 -0.18 10.21
CA LEU A 72 -2.96 0.75 10.66
C LEU A 72 -3.35 0.49 12.12
N VAL A 73 -3.67 -0.77 12.46
CA VAL A 73 -4.04 -1.18 13.83
C VAL A 73 -2.89 -0.96 14.80
N SER A 74 -1.67 -1.35 14.46
CA SER A 74 -0.49 -1.11 15.31
C SER A 74 -0.29 0.37 15.61
N ARG A 75 -0.63 1.26 14.68
CA ARG A 75 -0.59 2.71 14.91
C ARG A 75 -1.72 3.22 15.82
N LEU A 76 -2.93 2.72 15.62
CA LEU A 76 -4.08 3.09 16.45
C LEU A 76 -3.88 2.63 17.90
N LEU A 77 -3.38 1.42 18.08
CA LEU A 77 -3.12 0.84 19.41
C LEU A 77 -1.89 1.47 20.09
N SER A 78 -0.88 1.90 19.34
CA SER A 78 0.29 2.61 19.88
C SER A 78 -0.09 3.93 20.55
N ALA A 79 -1.22 4.54 20.20
CA ALA A 79 -1.70 5.77 20.85
C ALA A 79 -2.34 5.55 22.22
N SER A 80 -2.86 4.35 22.53
CA SER A 80 -3.78 4.11 23.64
C SER A 80 -3.18 3.24 24.76
N THR A 81 -2.00 3.58 25.29
CA THR A 81 -1.48 3.03 26.57
C THR A 81 -0.76 1.68 26.51
N ILE A 82 -0.63 1.03 25.35
CA ILE A 82 0.09 -0.25 25.21
C ILE A 82 1.56 -0.01 24.89
N HIS A 83 2.30 0.63 25.80
CA HIS A 83 3.75 0.80 25.66
C HIS A 83 4.55 -0.47 26.03
N LYS A 84 3.86 -1.48 26.58
CA LYS A 84 4.47 -2.71 27.14
C LYS A 84 4.81 -3.77 26.08
N TYR A 85 4.08 -3.80 24.97
CA TYR A 85 4.32 -4.76 23.90
C TYR A 85 5.04 -4.03 22.78
N ASN A 86 6.14 -4.59 22.29
CA ASN A 86 7.11 -3.98 21.36
C ASN A 86 6.53 -3.77 19.93
N LEU A 87 5.34 -3.16 19.85
CA LEU A 87 4.51 -2.94 18.64
C LEU A 87 5.21 -2.05 17.61
N ASN A 88 6.18 -1.25 18.04
CA ASN A 88 7.01 -0.45 17.14
C ASN A 88 7.78 -1.31 16.15
N SER A 89 8.30 -2.46 16.61
CA SER A 89 8.99 -3.41 15.75
C SER A 89 8.03 -4.03 14.73
N LEU A 90 6.85 -4.45 15.19
CA LEU A 90 5.81 -5.03 14.34
C LEU A 90 5.29 -4.05 13.28
N HIS A 91 5.12 -2.76 13.63
CA HIS A 91 4.75 -1.71 12.68
C HIS A 91 5.83 -1.50 11.61
N SER A 92 7.11 -1.48 12.00
CA SER A 92 8.23 -1.36 11.05
C SER A 92 8.30 -2.56 10.10
N TRP A 93 8.17 -3.77 10.62
CA TRP A 93 8.20 -5.00 9.82
C TRP A 93 7.01 -5.12 8.88
N SER A 94 5.78 -4.87 9.36
CA SER A 94 4.58 -4.89 8.52
C SER A 94 4.66 -3.83 7.41
N GLY A 95 5.20 -2.64 7.68
CA GLY A 95 5.42 -1.62 6.66
C GLY A 95 6.40 -2.06 5.56
N ARG A 96 7.46 -2.81 5.90
CA ARG A 96 8.39 -3.35 4.90
C ARG A 96 7.74 -4.42 4.04
N ILE A 97 7.01 -5.36 4.66
CA ILE A 97 6.27 -6.41 3.95
C ILE A 97 5.25 -5.77 3.00
N TYR A 98 4.53 -4.74 3.46
CA TYR A 98 3.57 -4.00 2.63
C TYR A 98 4.20 -3.48 1.33
N ILE A 99 5.34 -2.78 1.43
CA ILE A 99 6.03 -2.22 0.25
C ILE A 99 6.54 -3.33 -0.68
N ILE A 100 7.14 -4.39 -0.14
CA ILE A 100 7.63 -5.52 -0.93
C ILE A 100 6.46 -6.20 -1.65
N SER A 101 5.38 -6.53 -0.94
CA SER A 101 4.20 -7.15 -1.54
C SER A 101 3.53 -6.24 -2.57
N MET A 102 3.55 -4.92 -2.38
CA MET A 102 3.04 -3.97 -3.38
C MET A 102 3.87 -3.96 -4.66
N LEU A 103 5.20 -3.99 -4.55
CA LEU A 103 6.11 -4.09 -5.70
C LEU A 103 5.87 -5.40 -6.47
N TRP A 104 5.77 -6.53 -5.76
CA TRP A 104 5.51 -7.84 -6.37
C TRP A 104 4.09 -7.95 -6.97
N SER A 105 3.08 -7.36 -6.32
CA SER A 105 1.72 -7.24 -6.88
C SER A 105 1.75 -6.46 -8.19
N THR A 106 2.50 -5.35 -8.24
CA THR A 106 2.67 -4.58 -9.47
C THR A 106 3.39 -5.40 -10.55
N ALA A 107 4.52 -6.01 -10.22
CA ALA A 107 5.31 -6.81 -11.16
C ALA A 107 4.48 -7.95 -11.78
N THR A 108 3.72 -8.68 -10.95
CA THR A 108 2.82 -9.74 -11.42
C THR A 108 1.66 -9.17 -12.25
N SER A 109 1.14 -7.98 -11.94
CA SER A 109 0.13 -7.30 -12.76
C SER A 109 0.65 -6.90 -14.14
N LEU A 110 1.92 -6.50 -14.26
CA LEU A 110 2.55 -6.17 -15.54
C LEU A 110 2.66 -7.41 -16.43
N VAL A 111 2.95 -8.57 -15.84
CA VAL A 111 3.05 -9.85 -16.56
C VAL A 111 1.68 -10.33 -17.06
N ILE A 112 0.58 -9.99 -16.36
CA ILE A 112 -0.78 -10.38 -16.75
C ILE A 112 -1.28 -9.55 -17.95
N ASN A 113 -0.97 -8.25 -18.03
CA ASN A 113 -1.45 -7.37 -19.11
C ASN A 113 -0.36 -7.10 -20.15
N ASN A 114 -0.22 -7.99 -21.13
CA ASN A 114 0.79 -7.87 -22.20
C ASN A 114 0.37 -7.04 -23.43
N GLU A 115 -0.85 -6.48 -23.44
CA GLU A 115 -1.37 -5.63 -24.52
C GLU A 115 -1.05 -4.13 -24.34
N GLY A 116 -0.10 -3.82 -23.44
CA GLY A 116 0.10 -2.47 -22.93
C GLY A 116 -0.85 -2.22 -21.76
N LEU A 117 -0.33 -1.61 -20.70
CA LEU A 117 -1.18 -1.27 -19.56
C LEU A 117 -2.28 -0.31 -20.04
N PRO A 118 -3.56 -0.56 -19.73
CA PRO A 118 -4.61 0.42 -19.94
C PRO A 118 -4.13 1.75 -19.35
N ILE A 119 -4.31 2.85 -20.07
CA ILE A 119 -3.84 4.19 -19.63
C ILE A 119 -4.28 4.51 -18.20
N ALA A 120 -5.47 4.03 -17.80
CA ALA A 120 -5.95 4.12 -16.43
C ALA A 120 -4.99 3.48 -15.40
N VAL A 121 -4.43 2.30 -15.70
CA VAL A 121 -3.47 1.58 -14.84
C VAL A 121 -2.11 2.28 -14.83
N ILE A 122 -1.64 2.80 -15.97
CA ILE A 122 -0.40 3.60 -16.01
C ILE A 122 -0.57 4.87 -15.16
N THR A 123 -1.72 5.53 -15.26
CA THR A 123 -2.01 6.77 -14.53
C THR A 123 -2.11 6.51 -13.03
N THR A 124 -2.77 5.43 -12.59
CA THR A 124 -2.82 5.06 -11.18
C THR A 124 -1.46 4.62 -10.65
N PHE A 125 -0.69 3.87 -11.45
CA PHE A 125 0.68 3.48 -11.09
C PHE A 125 1.61 4.70 -10.96
N GLY A 126 1.54 5.64 -11.90
CA GLY A 126 2.24 6.93 -11.83
C GLY A 126 1.84 7.73 -10.60
N GLY A 127 0.54 7.73 -10.26
CA GLY A 127 0.03 8.33 -9.02
C GLY A 127 0.58 7.67 -7.76
N VAL A 128 0.66 6.34 -7.73
CA VAL A 128 1.24 5.57 -6.61
C VAL A 128 2.73 5.86 -6.45
N MET A 129 3.50 5.80 -7.54
CA MET A 129 4.93 6.11 -7.53
C MET A 129 5.18 7.55 -7.10
N GLY A 130 4.45 8.52 -7.67
CA GLY A 130 4.51 9.92 -7.25
C GLY A 130 4.14 10.12 -5.78
N GLY A 131 3.11 9.42 -5.31
CA GLY A 131 2.68 9.42 -3.90
C GLY A 131 3.74 8.87 -2.95
N LEU A 132 4.43 7.78 -3.33
CA LEU A 132 5.54 7.21 -2.56
C LEU A 132 6.73 8.17 -2.50
N THR A 133 7.12 8.76 -3.63
CA THR A 133 8.21 9.74 -3.69
C THR A 133 7.90 10.97 -2.83
N PHE A 134 6.69 11.51 -2.95
CA PHE A 134 6.25 12.65 -2.14
C PHE A 134 6.18 12.29 -0.65
N GLY A 135 5.70 11.09 -0.32
CA GLY A 135 5.68 10.57 1.05
C GLY A 135 7.07 10.46 1.66
N TRP A 136 8.06 9.95 0.90
CA TRP A 136 9.44 9.85 1.34
C TRP A 136 10.08 11.23 1.60
N ILE A 137 9.93 12.17 0.66
CA ILE A 137 10.41 13.54 0.82
C ILE A 137 9.78 14.20 2.06
N SER A 138 8.47 14.02 2.25
CA SER A 138 7.74 14.54 3.41
C SER A 138 8.28 13.97 4.73
N ILE A 139 8.66 12.69 4.75
CA ILE A 139 9.26 12.04 5.93
C ILE A 139 10.64 12.62 6.23
N LEU A 140 11.48 12.86 5.22
CA LEU A 140 12.80 13.45 5.39
C LEU A 140 12.72 14.87 5.98
N ILE A 141 11.87 15.72 5.40
CA ILE A 141 11.65 17.09 5.89
C ILE A 141 11.18 17.05 7.36
N TYR A 142 10.25 16.14 7.67
CA TYR A 142 9.78 15.97 9.04
C TYR A 142 10.89 15.53 10.00
N GLN A 143 11.74 14.58 9.61
CA GLN A 143 12.87 14.12 10.44
C GLN A 143 13.92 15.21 10.68
N GLN A 144 14.19 16.03 9.66
CA GLN A 144 15.09 17.18 9.80
C GLN A 144 14.52 18.19 10.79
N LYS A 145 13.23 18.57 10.64
CA LYS A 145 12.57 19.50 11.55
C LYS A 145 12.53 18.98 13.00
N LEU A 146 12.25 17.70 13.19
CA LEU A 146 12.24 17.07 14.52
C LEU A 146 13.64 17.06 15.15
N THR A 147 14.67 16.77 14.35
CA THR A 147 16.06 16.78 14.84
C THR A 147 16.49 18.18 15.23
N PHE A 148 16.17 19.19 14.41
CA PHE A 148 16.45 20.58 14.72
C PHE A 148 15.81 21.02 16.05
N GLN A 149 14.53 20.72 16.25
CA GLN A 149 13.82 21.04 17.49
C GLN A 149 14.44 20.33 18.71
N ALA A 150 14.76 19.05 18.58
CA ALA A 150 15.39 18.30 19.65
C ALA A 150 16.78 18.86 20.00
N THR A 151 17.58 19.24 19.00
CA THR A 151 18.89 19.87 19.21
C THR A 151 18.75 21.20 19.96
N GLN A 152 17.77 22.04 19.63
CA GLN A 152 17.52 23.29 20.35
C GLN A 152 17.19 23.04 21.83
N ILE A 153 16.29 22.11 22.12
CA ILE A 153 15.92 21.76 23.52
C ILE A 153 17.14 21.23 24.28
N VAL A 154 17.97 20.39 23.65
CA VAL A 154 19.18 19.85 24.29
C VAL A 154 20.21 20.95 24.53
N GLN A 155 20.41 21.87 23.58
CA GLN A 155 21.30 23.01 23.73
C GLN A 155 20.86 23.91 24.90
N GLU A 156 19.58 24.22 25.02
CA GLU A 156 19.03 24.99 26.14
C GLU A 156 19.27 24.28 27.49
N LYS A 157 19.02 22.96 27.55
CA LYS A 157 19.31 22.16 28.76
C LYS A 157 20.79 22.17 29.13
N ILE A 158 21.70 22.08 28.16
CA ILE A 158 23.15 22.12 28.40
C ILE A 158 23.56 23.51 28.90
N ILE A 159 23.14 24.59 28.22
CA ILE A 159 23.45 25.97 28.64
C ILE A 159 22.95 26.24 30.05
N HIS A 160 21.72 25.82 30.37
CA HIS A 160 21.15 25.98 31.71
C HIS A 160 21.95 25.19 32.76
N LYS A 161 22.30 23.93 32.49
CA LYS A 161 23.09 23.10 33.42
C LYS A 161 24.49 23.69 33.64
N THR A 162 25.17 24.13 32.57
CA THR A 162 26.49 24.76 32.66
C THR A 162 26.44 26.07 33.44
N THR A 163 25.44 26.92 33.17
CA THR A 163 25.26 28.20 33.89
C THR A 163 24.96 27.98 35.37
N THR A 164 24.13 26.99 35.69
CA THR A 164 23.79 26.63 37.08
C THR A 164 25.03 26.12 37.82
N THR A 165 25.78 25.19 37.22
CA THR A 165 27.02 24.66 37.80
C THR A 165 28.08 25.74 37.98
N PHE A 166 28.20 26.66 37.02
CA PHE A 166 29.09 27.81 37.16
C PHE A 166 28.70 28.71 38.33
N MET A 167 27.41 29.07 38.44
CA MET A 167 26.90 29.89 39.54
C MET A 167 27.08 29.21 40.90
N THR A 168 26.88 27.89 41.02
CA THR A 168 27.11 27.17 42.28
C THR A 168 28.58 27.13 42.66
N MET A 169 29.50 26.95 41.70
CA MET A 169 30.94 27.04 41.94
C MET A 169 31.36 28.45 42.39
N VAL A 170 30.81 29.50 41.76
CA VAL A 170 31.07 30.89 42.16
C VAL A 170 30.57 31.17 43.58
N VAL A 171 29.35 30.73 43.93
CA VAL A 171 28.78 30.87 45.27
C VAL A 171 29.59 30.10 46.31
N LYS A 172 29.98 28.86 46.02
CA LYS A 172 30.82 28.03 46.91
C LYS A 172 32.17 28.71 47.17
N LYS A 173 32.86 29.15 46.12
CA LYS A 173 34.16 29.85 46.22
C LYS A 173 34.04 31.17 46.99
N LYS A 174 32.94 31.91 46.81
CA LYS A 174 32.66 33.14 47.59
C LYS A 174 32.45 32.82 49.07
N LYS A 175 31.70 31.76 49.39
CA LYS A 175 31.47 31.30 50.78
C LYS A 175 32.78 30.89 51.45
N GLU A 176 33.64 30.14 50.76
CA GLU A 176 34.96 29.75 51.27
C GLU A 176 35.86 30.96 51.58
N ARG A 177 35.85 31.99 50.72
CA ARG A 177 36.57 33.25 50.98
C ARG A 177 36.05 34.00 52.20
N MET A 178 34.73 34.02 52.41
CA MET A 178 34.13 34.64 53.60
C MET A 178 34.48 33.88 54.88
N MET A 179 34.49 32.55 54.85
CA MET A 179 34.89 31.72 55.99
C MET A 179 36.37 31.91 56.36
N LYS A 180 37.27 32.00 55.36
CA LYS A 180 38.69 32.30 55.61
C LYS A 180 38.91 33.69 56.21
N LYS A 181 38.18 34.72 55.77
CA LYS A 181 38.27 36.06 56.36
C LYS A 181 37.80 36.10 57.82
N LYS A 182 36.76 35.33 58.17
CA LYS A 182 36.28 35.25 59.55
C LYS A 182 37.33 34.63 60.48
N LYS A 183 38.01 33.56 60.05
CA LYS A 183 39.11 32.94 60.83
C LYS A 183 40.30 33.88 61.07
N ASN A 184 40.64 34.76 60.12
CA ASN A 184 41.76 35.68 60.27
C ASN A 184 41.40 37.01 60.99
N GLY A 185 40.12 37.28 61.23
CA GLY A 185 39.66 38.53 61.86
C GLY A 185 39.55 38.45 63.39
N ASP A 186 39.37 37.25 63.92
CA ASP A 186 39.34 37.00 65.36
C ASP A 186 40.75 36.55 65.76
N GLY A 187 41.67 37.51 65.87
CA GLY A 187 42.97 37.32 66.50
C GLY A 187 42.77 36.98 67.97
N PHE A 188 42.58 35.70 68.26
CA PHE A 188 42.76 35.13 69.58
C PHE A 188 43.76 33.99 69.42
N ASP A 189 45.00 34.29 69.84
CA ASP A 189 46.12 33.35 69.83
C ASP A 189 45.79 32.20 70.78
N VAL A 190 45.47 31.05 70.21
CA VAL A 190 45.55 29.76 70.89
C VAL A 190 46.53 28.94 70.09
N GLU A 191 47.77 28.95 70.58
CA GLU A 191 48.77 27.93 70.29
C GLU A 191 48.20 26.59 70.76
N ASP A 192 47.92 25.69 69.84
CA ASP A 192 47.88 24.26 70.13
C ASP A 192 48.46 23.54 68.90
N ASP A 193 49.68 23.05 69.10
CA ASP A 193 50.32 22.01 68.33
C ASP A 193 49.43 20.75 68.39
N ASP A 194 48.96 20.23 67.25
CA ASP A 194 49.10 18.80 66.97
C ASP A 194 48.61 18.36 65.58
N ASP A 195 49.54 17.65 64.97
CA ASP A 195 49.43 16.42 64.20
C ASP A 195 48.72 16.33 62.83
N SER A 196 49.49 15.62 62.02
CA SER A 196 49.39 15.14 60.66
C SER A 196 48.07 14.49 60.24
N SER A 197 47.72 14.72 58.98
CA SER A 197 47.49 13.67 57.97
C SER A 197 46.97 14.33 56.69
N ILE A 198 47.88 14.60 55.77
CA ILE A 198 47.57 14.94 54.38
C ILE A 198 47.20 13.63 53.71
N ASP A 199 45.90 13.35 53.61
CA ASP A 199 45.40 12.29 52.75
C ASP A 199 45.30 12.83 51.31
N ASP A 200 46.19 12.32 50.47
CA ASP A 200 46.23 12.53 49.02
C ASP A 200 44.91 12.08 48.39
N VAL A 201 44.02 13.04 48.11
CA VAL A 201 42.82 12.79 47.31
C VAL A 201 43.23 12.75 45.84
N ASP A 202 43.47 11.53 45.40
CA ASP A 202 43.78 11.09 44.04
C ASP A 202 42.58 11.37 43.10
N ASP A 203 42.42 12.62 42.65
CA ASP A 203 41.42 13.04 41.67
C ASP A 203 41.79 12.46 40.28
N LYS A 204 41.39 11.22 40.05
CA LYS A 204 41.43 10.57 38.73
C LYS A 204 40.44 11.25 37.79
N ASP A 205 40.98 12.07 36.89
CA ASP A 205 40.35 12.63 35.69
C ASP A 205 40.01 11.53 34.65
N ASP A 206 39.15 10.59 35.02
CA ASP A 206 38.58 9.57 34.11
C ASP A 206 37.21 10.05 33.59
N ASN A 207 37.13 10.96 32.61
CA ASN A 207 35.84 11.12 31.87
C ASN A 207 35.81 11.88 30.53
N GLY A 208 36.82 11.77 29.67
CA GLY A 208 36.75 12.38 28.33
C GLY A 208 35.78 11.69 27.35
N ASN A 209 35.61 10.36 27.46
CA ASN A 209 34.94 9.55 26.43
C ASN A 209 33.43 9.30 26.66
N ASN A 210 32.87 9.65 27.84
CA ASN A 210 31.44 9.45 28.13
C ASN A 210 30.54 10.63 27.69
N LEU A 211 31.11 11.78 27.33
CA LEU A 211 30.31 12.97 27.03
C LEU A 211 29.63 12.90 25.64
N SER A 212 30.31 12.34 24.64
CA SER A 212 29.76 12.19 23.28
C SER A 212 28.66 11.13 23.20
N LEU A 213 28.75 10.09 24.04
CA LEU A 213 27.73 9.04 24.15
C LEU A 213 26.44 9.57 24.79
N ASN A 214 26.53 10.61 25.62
CA ASN A 214 25.37 11.23 26.27
C ASN A 214 24.57 12.15 25.32
N LEU A 215 25.22 12.85 24.38
CA LEU A 215 24.52 13.82 23.52
C LEU A 215 23.46 13.16 22.62
N ASN A 216 23.80 12.02 22.01
CA ASN A 216 22.85 11.28 21.18
C ASN A 216 21.67 10.74 21.99
N GLU A 217 21.92 10.28 23.23
CA GLU A 217 20.86 9.83 24.13
C GLU A 217 19.95 10.99 24.56
N MET A 218 20.52 12.17 24.87
CA MET A 218 19.75 13.38 25.17
C MET A 218 18.91 13.85 23.98
N ILE A 219 19.46 13.82 22.75
CA ILE A 219 18.72 14.17 21.53
C ILE A 219 17.59 13.17 21.30
N ASN A 220 17.85 11.87 21.46
CA ASN A 220 16.82 10.84 21.28
C ASN A 220 15.73 10.92 22.36
N GLY A 221 16.10 11.22 23.60
CA GLY A 221 15.16 11.49 24.69
C GLY A 221 14.28 12.71 24.40
N ALA A 222 14.89 13.83 23.99
CA ALA A 222 14.14 15.04 23.61
C ALA A 222 13.21 14.80 22.41
N LYS A 223 13.65 14.01 21.41
CA LYS A 223 12.78 13.60 20.29
C LYS A 223 11.57 12.79 20.78
N ALA A 224 11.79 11.86 21.71
CA ALA A 224 10.71 11.06 22.29
C ALA A 224 9.72 11.92 23.07
N ASP A 225 10.20 12.87 23.88
CA ASP A 225 9.36 13.82 24.63
C ASP A 225 8.51 14.68 23.69
N ILE A 226 9.11 15.27 22.64
CA ILE A 226 8.37 16.05 21.63
C ILE A 226 7.25 15.21 21.00
N ILE A 227 7.54 13.94 20.68
CA ILE A 227 6.53 13.04 20.09
C ILE A 227 5.44 12.75 21.12
N TYR A 228 5.82 12.47 22.38
CA TYR A 228 4.90 12.15 23.47
C TYR A 228 3.87 13.26 23.70
N HIS A 229 4.30 14.52 23.66
CA HIS A 229 3.42 15.67 23.88
C HIS A 229 2.47 16.01 22.72
N LYS A 230 2.61 15.38 21.54
CA LYS A 230 1.66 15.60 20.43
C LYS A 230 0.31 14.96 20.71
N THR A 231 -0.75 15.74 20.58
CA THR A 231 -2.13 15.27 20.75
C THR A 231 -2.50 14.21 19.72
N PHE A 232 -3.45 13.34 20.05
CA PHE A 232 -3.96 12.31 19.14
C PHE A 232 -4.42 12.90 17.80
N VAL A 233 -5.14 14.02 17.83
CA VAL A 233 -5.62 14.73 16.64
C VAL A 233 -4.44 15.16 15.76
N GLN A 234 -3.38 15.72 16.35
CA GLN A 234 -2.18 16.12 15.60
C GLN A 234 -1.43 14.92 15.01
N ARG A 235 -1.49 13.74 15.64
CA ARG A 235 -0.93 12.49 15.10
C ARG A 235 -1.80 11.91 13.98
N PHE A 236 -3.12 11.95 14.14
CA PHE A 236 -4.10 11.40 13.19
C PHE A 236 -4.22 12.24 11.93
N PHE A 237 -4.19 13.57 12.05
CA PHE A 237 -4.11 14.48 10.90
C PHE A 237 -2.67 14.77 10.46
N SER A 238 -1.70 13.96 10.92
CA SER A 238 -0.35 14.07 10.38
C SER A 238 -0.35 13.63 8.92
N PHE A 239 0.49 14.28 8.12
CA PHE A 239 0.70 13.93 6.72
C PHE A 239 1.02 12.44 6.52
N LYS A 240 1.63 11.81 7.53
CA LYS A 240 2.00 10.40 7.55
C LYS A 240 0.82 9.45 7.76
N ALA A 241 -0.25 9.89 8.42
CA ALA A 241 -1.49 9.15 8.57
C ALA A 241 -2.39 9.35 7.35
N LEU A 242 -2.50 10.57 6.84
CA LEU A 242 -3.21 10.87 5.59
C LEU A 242 -2.65 10.08 4.41
N HIS A 243 -1.32 10.00 4.28
CA HIS A 243 -0.66 9.14 3.30
C HIS A 243 -1.09 7.68 3.46
N GLY A 244 -1.04 7.12 4.68
CA GLY A 244 -1.49 5.75 4.93
C GLY A 244 -2.96 5.51 4.58
N ILE A 245 -3.83 6.48 4.85
CA ILE A 245 -5.26 6.41 4.49
C ILE A 245 -5.45 6.46 2.97
N LEU A 246 -4.75 7.35 2.26
CA LEU A 246 -4.81 7.41 0.79
C LEU A 246 -4.36 6.10 0.15
N PHE A 247 -3.27 5.51 0.67
CA PHE A 247 -2.78 4.20 0.25
C PHE A 247 -3.79 3.08 0.52
N PHE A 248 -4.45 3.11 1.69
CA PHE A 248 -5.48 2.15 2.03
C PHE A 248 -6.72 2.28 1.12
N VAL A 249 -7.19 3.51 0.88
CA VAL A 249 -8.38 3.79 0.04
C VAL A 249 -8.12 3.43 -1.42
N SER A 250 -6.94 3.73 -1.98
CA SER A 250 -6.60 3.30 -3.34
C SER A 250 -6.63 1.78 -3.49
N TRP A 251 -6.37 1.06 -2.40
CA TRP A 251 -6.31 -0.39 -2.40
C TRP A 251 -7.68 -1.06 -2.25
N MET A 252 -8.65 -0.41 -1.57
CA MET A 252 -10.02 -0.92 -1.40
C MET A 252 -10.73 -1.25 -2.73
N GLN A 253 -10.40 -0.54 -3.81
CA GLN A 253 -10.93 -0.82 -5.15
C GLN A 253 -10.44 -2.17 -5.71
N ILE A 254 -9.23 -2.59 -5.32
CA ILE A 254 -8.62 -3.87 -5.70
C ILE A 254 -9.16 -4.97 -4.78
N THR A 255 -9.24 -4.72 -3.47
CA THR A 255 -9.79 -5.69 -2.49
C THR A 255 -11.23 -6.04 -2.76
N GLY A 256 -12.06 -5.05 -3.11
CA GLY A 256 -13.47 -5.27 -3.41
C GLY A 256 -13.63 -6.33 -4.49
N ARG A 257 -12.76 -6.32 -5.51
CA ARG A 257 -12.77 -7.36 -6.54
C ARG A 257 -12.38 -8.73 -6.01
N LEU A 258 -11.48 -8.82 -5.03
CA LEU A 258 -11.05 -10.09 -4.44
C LEU A 258 -12.12 -10.72 -3.55
N ILE A 259 -12.77 -9.94 -2.68
CA ILE A 259 -13.77 -10.48 -1.72
C ILE A 259 -15.04 -10.95 -2.46
N PHE A 260 -15.40 -10.28 -3.56
CA PHE A 260 -16.61 -10.61 -4.31
C PHE A 260 -16.37 -11.52 -5.52
N SER A 261 -15.12 -11.80 -5.87
CA SER A 261 -14.81 -12.86 -6.83
C SER A 261 -14.73 -14.19 -6.07
N SER A 262 -15.90 -14.74 -5.71
CA SER A 262 -16.03 -16.08 -5.11
C SER A 262 -15.35 -17.19 -5.94
N HIS A 263 -15.08 -16.91 -7.22
CA HIS A 263 -14.39 -17.80 -8.15
C HIS A 263 -12.94 -18.13 -7.78
N LEU A 264 -12.32 -17.46 -6.81
CA LEU A 264 -10.92 -17.74 -6.44
C LEU A 264 -10.72 -19.11 -5.81
N PHE A 265 -11.74 -19.67 -5.15
CA PHE A 265 -11.69 -20.99 -4.51
C PHE A 265 -12.39 -22.08 -5.32
N ASP A 266 -13.22 -21.72 -6.29
CA ASP A 266 -14.05 -22.67 -7.03
C ASP A 266 -13.30 -23.40 -8.16
N ASN A 267 -11.97 -23.28 -8.28
CA ASN A 267 -11.15 -23.81 -9.38
C ASN A 267 -11.58 -23.42 -10.81
N THR A 268 -12.70 -22.69 -10.96
CA THR A 268 -13.27 -22.20 -12.22
C THR A 268 -12.68 -20.85 -12.59
N PHE A 269 -11.35 -20.72 -12.46
CA PHE A 269 -10.64 -19.58 -13.01
C PHE A 269 -10.78 -19.62 -14.53
N SER A 270 -11.74 -18.85 -15.05
CA SER A 270 -11.82 -18.52 -16.46
C SER A 270 -11.23 -17.13 -16.62
N CYS A 271 -10.16 -17.03 -17.38
CA CYS A 271 -9.76 -15.76 -17.94
C CYS A 271 -10.92 -15.30 -18.83
N ARG A 272 -11.78 -14.42 -18.31
CA ARG A 272 -12.84 -13.78 -19.09
C ARG A 272 -12.18 -12.76 -20.03
N SER A 273 -11.44 -13.24 -21.01
CA SER A 273 -11.27 -12.48 -22.23
C SER A 273 -12.64 -12.26 -22.84
N TYR A 274 -12.80 -11.15 -23.55
CA TYR A 274 -14.02 -10.95 -24.32
C TYR A 274 -14.21 -12.17 -25.21
N PRO A 275 -15.39 -12.82 -25.22
CA PRO A 275 -15.62 -13.92 -26.13
C PRO A 275 -15.31 -13.38 -27.53
N VAL A 276 -14.36 -14.03 -28.21
CA VAL A 276 -13.89 -13.62 -29.54
C VAL A 276 -15.07 -13.54 -30.50
N TYR A 277 -16.10 -14.33 -30.20
CA TYR A 277 -17.39 -14.34 -30.86
C TYR A 277 -18.41 -13.45 -30.15
N LYS A 278 -18.96 -12.48 -30.89
CA LYS A 278 -20.05 -11.61 -30.40
C LYS A 278 -21.33 -11.85 -31.20
N PRO A 279 -22.51 -11.87 -30.54
CA PRO A 279 -23.78 -11.89 -31.24
C PRO A 279 -23.98 -10.54 -31.94
N LEU A 280 -24.16 -10.56 -33.25
CA LEU A 280 -24.60 -9.37 -33.98
C LEU A 280 -26.13 -9.20 -33.81
N PRO A 281 -26.62 -7.99 -33.50
CA PRO A 281 -28.04 -7.68 -33.62
C PRO A 281 -28.53 -8.01 -35.03
N LYS A 282 -29.73 -8.58 -35.18
CA LYS A 282 -30.30 -8.91 -36.49
C LYS A 282 -30.41 -7.70 -37.43
N ASP A 283 -30.38 -6.49 -36.87
CA ASP A 283 -30.59 -5.23 -37.59
C ASP A 283 -29.27 -4.53 -37.97
N THR A 284 -28.10 -5.16 -37.81
CA THR A 284 -26.84 -4.55 -38.28
C THR A 284 -26.80 -4.55 -39.80
N LEU A 285 -27.06 -3.38 -40.39
CA LEU A 285 -27.17 -3.10 -41.83
C LEU A 285 -25.89 -3.36 -42.66
N TYR A 286 -24.83 -3.88 -42.06
CA TYR A 286 -23.55 -4.10 -42.71
C TYR A 286 -22.93 -5.41 -42.23
N VAL A 287 -23.38 -6.51 -42.83
CA VAL A 287 -22.68 -7.80 -42.76
C VAL A 287 -21.83 -7.88 -44.03
N PRO A 288 -20.50 -8.00 -43.93
CA PRO A 288 -19.64 -8.11 -45.11
C PRO A 288 -20.06 -9.29 -46.00
N ASP A 289 -20.12 -9.08 -47.32
CA ASP A 289 -20.65 -10.07 -48.29
C ASP A 289 -19.96 -11.44 -48.21
N TYR A 290 -18.70 -11.50 -47.76
CA TYR A 290 -17.98 -12.77 -47.61
C TYR A 290 -18.53 -13.71 -46.51
N VAL A 291 -19.45 -13.23 -45.66
CA VAL A 291 -20.13 -14.03 -44.62
C VAL A 291 -21.52 -14.50 -45.06
N SER A 292 -22.04 -13.94 -46.16
CA SER A 292 -23.40 -14.18 -46.67
C SER A 292 -23.60 -15.59 -47.22
N ASP A 293 -22.59 -16.17 -47.87
CA ASP A 293 -22.78 -17.38 -48.68
C ASP A 293 -22.91 -18.68 -47.87
N SER A 294 -22.63 -18.65 -46.57
CA SER A 294 -22.76 -19.82 -45.67
C SER A 294 -24.08 -19.87 -44.90
N TYR A 295 -25.01 -18.95 -45.18
CA TYR A 295 -26.03 -18.53 -44.21
C TYR A 295 -27.43 -19.16 -44.40
N GLU A 296 -27.69 -19.85 -45.49
CA GLU A 296 -29.09 -20.09 -45.91
C GLU A 296 -29.83 -21.26 -45.22
N HIS A 297 -29.30 -21.87 -44.14
CA HIS A 297 -29.90 -23.12 -43.63
C HIS A 297 -30.17 -23.29 -42.13
N ASN A 298 -30.00 -22.27 -41.26
CA ASN A 298 -30.43 -22.40 -39.87
C ASN A 298 -30.98 -21.09 -39.28
N ASN A 299 -32.31 -20.95 -39.28
CA ASN A 299 -33.04 -19.72 -38.92
C ASN A 299 -32.95 -19.28 -37.43
N ASP A 300 -32.39 -20.09 -36.54
CA ASP A 300 -32.42 -19.83 -35.09
C ASP A 300 -31.04 -19.67 -34.41
N GLN A 301 -29.93 -19.82 -35.13
CA GLN A 301 -28.61 -19.64 -34.53
C GLN A 301 -28.21 -18.16 -34.54
N LYS A 302 -28.05 -17.56 -33.35
CA LYS A 302 -27.48 -16.22 -33.19
C LYS A 302 -26.09 -16.20 -33.82
N LEU A 303 -25.90 -15.39 -34.85
CA LEU A 303 -24.63 -15.32 -35.55
C LEU A 303 -23.53 -14.83 -34.62
N LEU A 304 -22.52 -15.67 -34.45
CA LEU A 304 -21.32 -15.40 -33.68
C LEU A 304 -20.24 -14.92 -34.64
N PHE A 305 -19.93 -13.63 -34.60
CA PHE A 305 -18.90 -13.05 -35.46
C PHE A 305 -17.55 -13.05 -34.75
N LEU A 306 -16.52 -13.61 -35.38
CA LEU A 306 -15.13 -13.56 -34.90
C LEU A 306 -14.64 -12.11 -35.02
N MET A 307 -14.38 -11.46 -33.90
CA MET A 307 -13.96 -10.06 -33.94
C MET A 307 -12.52 -9.96 -34.42
N PRO A 308 -12.22 -9.01 -35.34
CA PRO A 308 -10.85 -8.77 -35.73
C PRO A 308 -10.07 -8.34 -34.49
N ILE A 309 -8.92 -8.95 -34.33
CA ILE A 309 -7.93 -8.74 -33.26
C ILE A 309 -7.60 -7.25 -33.06
N HIS A 310 -7.56 -6.49 -34.15
CA HIS A 310 -7.34 -5.05 -34.15
C HIS A 310 -8.40 -4.38 -35.01
N ASP A 311 -9.55 -4.06 -34.41
CA ASP A 311 -10.53 -3.17 -35.03
C ASP A 311 -10.25 -1.73 -34.56
N PRO A 312 -9.63 -0.87 -35.39
CA PRO A 312 -9.39 0.54 -35.03
C PRO A 312 -10.70 1.31 -34.80
N GLU A 313 -11.84 0.76 -35.23
CA GLU A 313 -13.17 1.34 -35.03
C GLU A 313 -13.96 0.62 -33.93
N TRP A 314 -13.31 -0.09 -33.00
CA TRP A 314 -14.00 -0.80 -31.91
C TRP A 314 -14.97 0.12 -31.13
N GLU A 315 -14.61 1.39 -30.94
CA GLU A 315 -15.43 2.39 -30.24
C GLU A 315 -16.77 2.68 -30.93
N ARG A 316 -16.85 2.47 -32.25
CA ARG A 316 -18.08 2.68 -33.03
C ARG A 316 -19.03 1.49 -32.97
N LYS A 317 -18.59 0.34 -32.46
CA LYS A 317 -19.43 -0.85 -32.39
C LYS A 317 -20.52 -0.65 -31.32
N PRO A 318 -21.79 -0.98 -31.61
CA PRO A 318 -22.91 -0.69 -30.71
C PRO A 318 -22.79 -1.40 -29.36
N TRP A 319 -22.09 -2.53 -29.30
CA TRP A 319 -21.85 -3.30 -28.07
C TRP A 319 -20.61 -2.83 -27.28
N SER A 320 -19.70 -2.09 -27.91
CA SER A 320 -18.50 -1.62 -27.20
C SER A 320 -18.82 -0.51 -26.22
N ASN A 321 -19.93 0.21 -26.46
CA ASN A 321 -20.37 1.36 -25.67
C ASN A 321 -19.35 2.52 -25.61
N GLY A 322 -18.20 2.41 -26.28
CA GLY A 322 -17.09 3.35 -26.16
C GLY A 322 -16.43 3.36 -24.77
N PRO A 323 -15.21 3.94 -24.65
CA PRO A 323 -14.45 3.95 -23.41
C PRO A 323 -15.11 4.76 -22.29
N ILE A 324 -15.79 5.86 -22.63
CA ILE A 324 -16.43 6.76 -21.65
C ILE A 324 -17.59 6.06 -20.96
N LYS A 325 -18.48 5.40 -21.72
CA LYS A 325 -19.64 4.71 -21.15
C LYS A 325 -19.22 3.48 -20.35
N TRP A 326 -18.15 2.79 -20.76
CA TRP A 326 -17.53 1.74 -19.93
C TRP A 326 -17.00 2.29 -18.61
N GLY A 327 -16.27 3.41 -18.65
CA GLY A 327 -15.81 4.10 -17.44
C GLY A 327 -16.97 4.44 -16.50
N LEU A 328 -18.04 5.02 -17.04
CA LEU A 328 -19.24 5.35 -16.27
C LEU A 328 -19.98 4.10 -15.76
N MET A 329 -20.05 3.04 -16.55
CA MET A 329 -20.67 1.78 -16.14
C MET A 329 -19.88 1.12 -15.00
N MET A 330 -18.55 1.13 -15.09
CA MET A 330 -17.67 0.64 -14.03
C MET A 330 -17.79 1.46 -12.75
N ILE A 331 -17.89 2.80 -12.86
CA ILE A 331 -18.13 3.69 -11.71
C ILE A 331 -19.52 3.43 -11.12
N SER A 332 -20.56 3.33 -11.95
CA SER A 332 -21.93 3.04 -11.52
C SER A 332 -22.02 1.68 -10.84
N GLN A 333 -21.37 0.66 -11.39
CA GLN A 333 -21.33 -0.68 -10.81
C GLN A 333 -20.57 -0.68 -9.49
N ALA A 334 -19.45 0.02 -9.40
CA ALA A 334 -18.72 0.21 -8.15
C ALA A 334 -19.58 0.95 -7.10
N GLN A 335 -20.35 1.96 -7.51
CA GLN A 335 -21.26 2.70 -6.65
C GLN A 335 -22.42 1.81 -6.15
N GLN A 336 -23.02 1.00 -7.03
CA GLN A 336 -24.05 0.03 -6.65
C GLN A 336 -23.51 -1.02 -5.67
N GLN A 337 -22.30 -1.54 -5.91
CA GLN A 337 -21.64 -2.46 -4.98
C GLN A 337 -21.37 -1.80 -3.62
N ALA A 338 -20.91 -0.54 -3.61
CA ALA A 338 -20.70 0.21 -2.38
C ALA A 338 -22.01 0.45 -1.61
N GLN A 339 -23.11 0.74 -2.32
CA GLN A 339 -24.44 0.88 -1.72
C GLN A 339 -24.94 -0.45 -1.12
N ALA A 340 -24.77 -1.57 -1.84
CA ALA A 340 -25.13 -2.89 -1.34
C ALA A 340 -24.31 -3.25 -0.07
N GLN A 341 -23.02 -2.93 -0.03
CA GLN A 341 -22.20 -3.11 1.17
C GLN A 341 -22.64 -2.22 2.33
N ALA A 342 -22.98 -0.95 2.06
CA ALA A 342 -23.47 -0.04 3.08
C ALA A 342 -24.76 -0.56 3.72
N GLN A 343 -25.67 -1.15 2.93
CA GLN A 343 -26.88 -1.78 3.45
C GLN A 343 -26.58 -2.99 4.34
N VAL A 344 -25.65 -3.86 3.93
CA VAL A 344 -25.21 -5.00 4.77
C VAL A 344 -24.58 -4.52 6.09
N LEU A 345 -23.76 -3.46 6.05
CA LEU A 345 -23.17 -2.88 7.25
C LEU A 345 -24.22 -2.24 8.17
N GLN A 346 -25.19 -1.50 7.62
CA GLN A 346 -26.30 -0.96 8.39
C GLN A 346 -27.08 -2.08 9.10
N GLN A 347 -27.38 -3.17 8.39
CA GLN A 347 -28.05 -4.33 8.98
C GLN A 347 -27.24 -4.92 10.14
N LYS A 348 -25.91 -5.05 9.99
CA LYS A 348 -25.02 -5.52 11.07
C LYS A 348 -24.98 -4.55 12.26
N VAL A 349 -24.96 -3.24 12.03
CA VAL A 349 -24.98 -2.23 13.10
C VAL A 349 -26.29 -2.30 13.89
N HIS A 350 -27.43 -2.51 13.23
CA HIS A 350 -28.71 -2.74 13.90
C HIS A 350 -28.70 -4.01 14.74
N VAL A 351 -28.11 -5.10 14.24
CA VAL A 351 -27.93 -6.35 15.02
C VAL A 351 -27.05 -6.12 16.24
N VAL A 352 -25.91 -5.43 16.11
CA VAL A 352 -25.03 -5.13 17.25
C VAL A 352 -25.73 -4.24 18.28
N LYS A 353 -26.43 -3.19 17.85
CA LYS A 353 -27.23 -2.34 18.76
C LYS A 353 -28.30 -3.15 19.48
N PHE A 354 -28.98 -4.06 18.78
CA PHE A 354 -29.99 -4.96 19.37
C PHE A 354 -29.38 -5.90 20.41
N VAL A 355 -28.23 -6.52 20.11
CA VAL A 355 -27.51 -7.39 21.07
C VAL A 355 -27.06 -6.62 22.32
N VAL A 356 -26.52 -5.41 22.16
CA VAL A 356 -26.11 -4.56 23.30
C VAL A 356 -27.32 -4.18 24.17
N LEU A 357 -28.46 -3.85 23.55
CA LEU A 357 -29.71 -3.58 24.28
C LEU A 357 -30.17 -4.81 25.07
N LEU A 358 -30.11 -6.00 24.45
CA LEU A 358 -30.54 -7.26 25.05
C LEU A 358 -29.68 -7.62 26.27
N VAL A 359 -28.36 -7.40 26.19
CA VAL A 359 -27.42 -7.57 27.31
C VAL A 359 -27.71 -6.59 28.45
N HIS A 360 -28.03 -5.34 28.14
CA HIS A 360 -28.41 -4.37 29.17
C HIS A 360 -29.72 -4.76 29.86
N VAL A 361 -30.74 -5.17 29.11
CA VAL A 361 -32.04 -5.57 29.67
C VAL A 361 -31.90 -6.80 30.55
N THR A 362 -31.17 -7.83 30.11
CA THR A 362 -30.95 -9.04 30.94
C THR A 362 -30.16 -8.72 32.20
N SER A 363 -29.15 -7.85 32.13
CA SER A 363 -28.41 -7.39 33.30
C SER A 363 -29.32 -6.68 34.31
N MET A 364 -30.22 -5.81 33.86
CA MET A 364 -31.17 -5.14 34.76
C MET A 364 -32.15 -6.13 35.40
N ILE A 365 -32.66 -7.11 34.65
CA ILE A 365 -33.55 -8.15 35.21
C ILE A 365 -32.82 -8.97 36.28
N VAL A 366 -31.58 -9.38 36.02
CA VAL A 366 -30.78 -10.14 37.00
C VAL A 366 -30.55 -9.34 38.28
N VAL A 367 -30.24 -8.04 38.17
CA VAL A 367 -30.10 -7.15 39.33
C VAL A 367 -31.41 -7.00 40.09
N SER A 368 -32.54 -6.81 39.41
CA SER A 368 -33.86 -6.70 40.05
C SER A 368 -34.28 -7.99 40.76
N VAL A 369 -34.02 -9.16 40.17
CA VAL A 369 -34.31 -10.46 40.80
C VAL A 369 -33.41 -10.68 42.02
N ALA A 370 -32.12 -10.33 41.93
CA ALA A 370 -31.20 -10.44 43.06
C ALA A 370 -31.64 -9.56 44.25
N ILE A 371 -32.10 -8.33 43.97
CA ILE A 371 -32.66 -7.45 45.00
C ILE A 371 -33.93 -8.05 45.60
N ALA A 372 -34.84 -8.58 44.79
CA ALA A 372 -36.09 -9.18 45.25
C ALA A 372 -35.89 -10.45 46.09
N VAL A 373 -34.81 -11.20 45.87
CA VAL A 373 -34.46 -12.38 46.67
C VAL A 373 -33.75 -11.99 47.98
N ALA A 374 -33.10 -10.83 48.03
CA ALA A 374 -32.39 -10.35 49.20
C ALA A 374 -33.30 -9.63 50.22
N VAL A 375 -34.49 -9.17 49.79
CA VAL A 375 -35.57 -8.63 50.64
C VAL A 375 -36.48 -9.75 51.07
#